data_AF-A0A015KRV8-F1
#
_entry.id   AF-A0A015KRV8-F1
#
_cell.length_a   1.000
_cell.length_b   1.000
_cell.length_c   1.000
_cell.angle_alpha   90.00
_cell.angle_beta   90.00
_cell.angle_gamma   90.00
#
_symmetry.space_group_name_H-M   'P 1'
#
loop_
_entity.id
_entity.type
_entity.pdbx_description
1 polymer ?
#
loop_
_entity_poly.entity_id
_entity_poly.type
_entity_poly.pdbx_seq_one_letter_code
_entity_poly.pdbx_strand_id
1 'polypeptide(L)'
;MMSHGFHIQHPYHENAKKFMRNGFGCILAFGVKGDANTGVAFIDAFTTCKSFGKCGDAKTLVIHSASTTHQQLTDEEQLSAGVNKEIIHVSVGYEHIGDIKEDFTIAFEKIKEIN
;
A
#
# COMPACT_ATOMS: atom_id res chain seq x y z
N MET A 1 3.86 -7.07 6.62
CA MET A 1 2.58 -7.23 7.35
C MET A 1 1.48 -6.63 6.48
N MET A 2 0.32 -7.30 6.30
CA MET A 2 -0.78 -6.80 5.47
C MET A 2 -1.96 -6.39 6.37
N SER A 3 -2.41 -5.15 6.25
CA SER A 3 -3.50 -4.57 7.04
C SER A 3 -4.68 -4.25 6.12
N HIS A 4 -5.69 -5.11 6.17
CA HIS A 4 -6.99 -4.87 5.53
C HIS A 4 -8.07 -5.67 6.25
N GLY A 5 -9.29 -5.10 6.33
CA GLY A 5 -10.42 -5.70 7.06
C GLY A 5 -10.85 -7.07 6.54
N PHE A 6 -10.48 -7.43 5.31
CA PHE A 6 -10.72 -8.75 4.72
C PHE A 6 -9.82 -9.87 5.29
N HIS A 7 -8.61 -9.55 5.78
CA HIS A 7 -7.65 -10.57 6.20
C HIS A 7 -8.05 -11.15 7.57
N ILE A 8 -8.13 -12.48 7.66
CA ILE A 8 -8.66 -13.18 8.85
C ILE A 8 -7.84 -12.94 10.13
N GLN A 9 -6.56 -12.63 9.97
CA GLN A 9 -5.65 -12.31 11.09
C GLN A 9 -5.73 -10.83 11.53
N HIS A 10 -6.55 -9.99 10.88
CA HIS A 10 -6.69 -8.59 11.27
C HIS A 10 -7.53 -8.48 12.55
N PRO A 11 -7.07 -7.75 13.59
CA PRO A 11 -7.74 -7.69 14.90
C PRO A 11 -9.18 -7.15 14.83
N TYR A 12 -9.50 -6.38 13.78
CA TYR A 12 -10.83 -5.81 13.55
C TYR A 12 -11.64 -6.53 12.46
N HIS A 13 -11.24 -7.72 12.00
CA HIS A 13 -11.92 -8.47 10.95
C HIS A 13 -13.41 -8.73 11.26
N GLU A 14 -13.73 -9.13 12.49
CA GLU A 14 -15.11 -9.42 12.91
C GLU A 14 -15.97 -8.14 13.00
N ASN A 15 -15.38 -7.03 13.42
CA ASN A 15 -16.06 -5.72 13.37
C ASN A 15 -16.28 -5.26 11.93
N ALA A 16 -15.30 -5.46 11.05
CA ALA A 16 -15.40 -5.12 9.64
C ALA A 16 -16.53 -5.92 8.96
N LYS A 17 -16.65 -7.23 9.23
CA LYS A 17 -17.79 -8.04 8.76
C LYS A 17 -19.13 -7.52 9.26
N LYS A 18 -19.19 -7.09 10.52
CA LYS A 18 -20.43 -6.60 11.15
C LYS A 18 -20.90 -5.26 10.58
N PHE A 19 -19.97 -4.33 10.36
CA PHE A 19 -20.29 -2.96 9.96
C PHE A 19 -20.21 -2.74 8.43
N MET A 20 -19.34 -3.45 7.72
CA MET A 20 -19.12 -3.29 6.28
C MET A 20 -19.90 -4.35 5.48
N ARG A 21 -21.20 -4.08 5.29
CA ARG A 21 -22.13 -5.04 4.66
C ARG A 21 -21.95 -5.21 3.14
N ASN A 22 -21.29 -4.26 2.48
CA ASN A 22 -21.14 -4.21 1.02
C ASN A 22 -19.67 -4.40 0.57
N GLY A 23 -18.86 -5.08 1.39
CA GLY A 23 -17.43 -5.31 1.14
C GLY A 23 -16.51 -4.45 2.01
N PHE A 24 -15.23 -4.81 2.06
CA PHE A 24 -14.22 -4.26 2.99
C PHE A 24 -13.55 -2.96 2.49
N GLY A 25 -14.03 -2.39 1.38
CA GLY A 25 -13.42 -1.24 0.71
C GLY A 25 -12.26 -1.63 -0.21
N CYS A 26 -11.61 -0.64 -0.83
CA CYS A 26 -10.53 -0.82 -1.81
C CYS A 26 -9.16 -0.39 -1.30
N ILE A 27 -9.02 -0.08 -0.01
CA ILE A 27 -7.78 0.41 0.60
C ILE A 27 -7.02 -0.75 1.25
N LEU A 28 -5.87 -1.08 0.68
CA LEU A 28 -4.96 -2.10 1.17
C LEU A 28 -3.70 -1.42 1.71
N ALA A 29 -3.22 -1.81 2.88
CA ALA A 29 -1.92 -1.41 3.36
C ALA A 29 -1.03 -2.65 3.55
N PHE A 30 0.20 -2.63 3.04
CA PHE A 30 1.16 -3.70 3.29
C PHE A 30 2.59 -3.18 3.42
N GLY A 31 3.39 -3.89 4.21
CA GLY A 31 4.82 -3.65 4.32
C GLY A 31 5.62 -4.42 3.27
N VAL A 32 6.51 -3.74 2.55
CA VAL A 32 7.52 -4.34 1.66
C VAL A 32 8.82 -4.54 2.43
N LYS A 33 9.33 -5.78 2.45
CA LYS A 33 10.62 -6.05 3.10
C LYS A 33 11.74 -5.29 2.39
N GLY A 34 12.43 -4.41 3.13
CA GLY A 34 13.52 -3.60 2.62
C GLY A 34 13.69 -2.31 3.40
N ASP A 35 14.48 -1.41 2.85
CA ASP A 35 14.67 -0.05 3.34
C ASP A 35 13.71 0.95 2.65
N ALA A 36 13.75 2.22 3.08
CA ALA A 36 12.94 3.27 2.47
C ALA A 36 13.20 3.42 0.96
N ASN A 37 14.43 3.13 0.50
CA ASN A 37 14.78 3.16 -0.93
C ASN A 37 14.08 2.04 -1.71
N THR A 38 13.95 0.85 -1.11
CA THR A 38 13.16 -0.25 -1.68
C THR A 38 11.69 0.16 -1.85
N GLY A 39 11.13 0.86 -0.85
CA GLY A 39 9.76 1.41 -0.93
C GLY A 39 9.59 2.44 -2.05
N VAL A 40 10.57 3.33 -2.24
CA VAL A 40 10.57 4.31 -3.34
C VAL A 40 10.73 3.62 -4.69
N ALA A 41 11.69 2.69 -4.83
CA ALA A 41 11.92 1.93 -6.05
C ALA A 41 10.70 1.08 -6.45
N PHE A 42 9.96 0.56 -5.47
CA PHE A 42 8.71 -0.14 -5.70
C PHE A 42 7.65 0.78 -6.30
N ILE A 43 7.54 2.02 -5.82
CA ILE A 43 6.60 3.00 -6.37
C ILE A 43 7.01 3.45 -7.76
N ASP A 44 8.30 3.71 -7.98
CA ASP A 44 8.83 4.12 -9.28
C ASP A 44 8.75 3.01 -10.35
N ALA A 45 8.56 1.76 -9.94
CA ALA A 45 8.39 0.64 -10.85
C ALA A 45 6.98 0.57 -11.49
N PHE A 46 5.97 1.22 -10.88
CA PHE A 46 4.63 1.23 -11.45
C PHE A 46 4.56 2.11 -12.70
N THR A 47 4.03 1.53 -13.77
CA THR A 47 3.88 2.25 -15.05
C THR A 47 2.45 2.77 -15.22
N THR A 48 1.46 2.03 -14.71
CA THR A 48 0.03 2.36 -14.85
C THR A 48 -0.52 2.99 -13.57
N CYS A 49 -0.13 2.45 -12.41
CA CYS A 49 -0.54 2.98 -11.10
C CYS A 49 0.14 4.33 -10.84
N LYS A 50 -0.62 5.29 -10.28
CA LYS A 50 -0.09 6.64 -10.00
C LYS A 50 0.26 6.81 -8.53
N SER A 51 1.44 7.37 -8.26
CA SER A 51 1.83 7.84 -6.95
C SER A 51 1.23 9.21 -6.67
N PHE A 52 -0.01 9.24 -6.18
CA PHE A 52 -0.69 10.50 -5.86
C PHE A 52 -1.36 10.40 -4.49
N GLY A 53 -1.14 11.41 -3.63
CA GLY A 53 -1.60 11.44 -2.23
C GLY A 53 -3.11 11.58 -2.01
N LYS A 54 -3.94 11.03 -2.91
CA LYS A 54 -5.40 10.99 -2.81
C LYS A 54 -5.88 9.54 -2.71
N CYS A 55 -7.11 9.35 -2.27
CA CYS A 55 -7.76 8.06 -2.11
C CYS A 55 -9.11 8.09 -2.84
N GLY A 56 -9.50 7.00 -3.50
CA GLY A 56 -10.81 6.86 -4.14
C GLY A 56 -10.95 7.47 -5.53
N ASP A 57 -9.87 7.51 -6.31
CA ASP A 57 -9.92 7.89 -7.72
C ASP A 57 -10.30 6.69 -8.62
N ALA A 58 -10.65 6.97 -9.87
CA ALA A 58 -10.91 5.98 -10.91
C ALA A 58 -9.73 5.01 -11.14
N LYS A 59 -8.51 5.51 -10.91
CA LYS A 59 -7.25 4.82 -11.14
C LYS A 59 -6.65 4.29 -9.84
N THR A 60 -5.84 3.24 -9.94
CA THR A 60 -5.14 2.65 -8.82
C THR A 60 -4.03 3.58 -8.37
N LEU A 61 -4.05 3.91 -7.07
CA LEU A 61 -3.11 4.82 -6.45
C LEU A 61 -2.26 4.04 -5.44
N VAL A 62 -0.94 4.24 -5.51
CA VAL A 62 0.02 3.58 -4.61
C VAL A 62 0.87 4.66 -3.94
N ILE A 63 0.93 4.65 -2.61
CA ILE A 63 1.59 5.68 -1.82
C ILE A 63 2.50 5.02 -0.78
N HIS A 64 3.71 5.54 -0.64
CA HIS A 64 4.63 5.12 0.42
C HIS A 64 4.56 6.15 1.53
N SER A 65 3.93 5.77 2.64
CA SER A 65 3.53 6.71 3.70
C SER A 65 4.73 7.41 4.34
N ALA A 66 5.86 6.71 4.47
CA ALA A 66 7.07 7.23 5.09
C ALA A 66 7.84 8.24 4.21
N SER A 67 7.84 8.08 2.89
CA SER A 67 8.52 9.02 1.97
C SER A 67 7.63 10.13 1.41
N THR A 68 6.33 10.14 1.76
CA THR A 68 5.38 11.13 1.24
C THR A 68 4.70 11.89 2.39
N THR A 69 3.61 11.36 2.92
CA THR A 69 2.72 12.06 3.86
C THR A 69 3.33 12.26 5.24
N HIS A 70 4.27 11.41 5.66
CA HIS A 70 4.90 11.47 6.98
C HIS A 70 6.37 11.91 6.91
N GLN A 71 6.88 12.38 5.76
CA GLN A 71 8.28 12.81 5.59
C GLN A 71 8.69 13.93 6.57
N GLN A 72 7.73 14.69 7.12
CA GLN A 72 7.98 15.74 8.09
C GLN A 72 8.15 15.25 9.54
N LEU A 73 7.85 13.97 9.81
CA LEU A 73 7.99 13.35 11.13
C LEU A 73 9.34 12.67 11.26
N THR A 74 9.91 12.70 12.46
CA THR A 74 11.12 11.96 12.77
C THR A 74 10.88 10.45 12.74
N ASP A 75 11.93 9.66 12.56
CA ASP A 75 11.84 8.19 12.49
C ASP A 75 11.12 7.59 13.71
N GLU A 76 11.35 8.15 14.89
CA GLU A 76 10.70 7.72 16.14
C GLU A 76 9.20 8.06 16.16
N GLU A 77 8.83 9.24 15.64
CA GLU A 77 7.42 9.65 15.54
C GLU A 77 6.67 8.81 14.51
N GLN A 78 7.29 8.50 13.37
CA GLN A 78 6.72 7.59 12.36
C GLN A 78 6.47 6.20 12.95
N LEU A 79 7.43 5.64 13.68
CA LEU A 79 7.28 4.36 14.38
C LEU A 79 6.17 4.41 15.43
N SER A 80 6.10 5.48 16.23
CA SER A 80 5.05 5.63 17.25
C SER A 80 3.64 5.77 16.68
N ALA A 81 3.52 6.35 15.47
CA ALA A 81 2.27 6.45 14.72
C ALA A 81 1.89 5.14 14.00
N GLY A 82 2.70 4.09 14.11
CA GLY A 82 2.50 2.82 13.40
C GLY A 82 2.82 2.89 11.90
N VAL A 83 3.55 3.93 11.47
CA VAL A 83 4.00 4.12 10.10
C VAL A 83 5.44 3.61 9.99
N ASN A 84 5.60 2.29 9.77
CA ASN A 84 6.92 1.77 9.44
C ASN A 84 7.37 2.30 8.07
N LYS A 85 8.68 2.47 7.89
CA LYS A 85 9.34 2.90 6.64
C LYS A 85 9.17 1.97 5.44
N GLU A 86 8.44 0.88 5.63
CA GLU A 86 8.15 -0.15 4.64
C GLU A 86 6.69 -0.12 4.17
N ILE A 87 5.84 0.72 4.79
CA ILE A 87 4.40 0.68 4.57
C ILE A 87 4.00 1.37 3.27
N ILE A 88 3.33 0.59 2.44
CA ILE A 88 2.72 1.00 1.17
C ILE A 88 1.20 0.92 1.30
N HIS A 89 0.54 2.01 0.96
CA HIS A 89 -0.91 2.12 0.87
C HIS A 89 -1.34 2.07 -0.59
N VAL A 90 -2.27 1.18 -0.90
CA VAL A 90 -2.84 0.98 -2.23
C VAL A 90 -4.33 1.24 -2.16
N SER A 91 -4.78 2.21 -2.95
CA SER A 91 -6.19 2.44 -3.27
C SER A 91 -6.46 1.81 -4.62
N VAL A 92 -7.13 0.66 -4.65
CA VAL A 92 -7.45 -0.03 -5.90
C VAL A 92 -8.56 0.72 -6.64
N GLY A 93 -8.29 1.08 -7.90
CA GLY A 93 -9.26 1.71 -8.81
C GLY A 93 -10.22 0.70 -9.44
N TYR A 94 -10.87 1.08 -10.54
CA TYR A 94 -11.74 0.17 -11.31
C TYR A 94 -11.06 -0.43 -12.55
N GLU A 95 -9.74 -0.29 -12.69
CA GLU A 95 -8.99 -0.82 -13.84
C GLU A 95 -9.11 -2.35 -13.97
N HIS A 96 -8.72 -2.84 -15.14
CA HIS A 96 -8.72 -4.27 -15.39
C HIS A 96 -7.75 -4.98 -14.43
N ILE A 97 -8.25 -6.02 -13.75
CA ILE A 97 -7.47 -6.74 -12.72
C ILE A 97 -6.20 -7.39 -13.26
N GLY A 98 -6.16 -7.72 -14.56
CA GLY A 98 -4.97 -8.25 -15.23
C GLY A 98 -3.83 -7.24 -15.21
N ASP A 99 -4.12 -6.01 -15.62
CA ASP A 99 -3.14 -4.93 -15.74
C ASP A 99 -2.60 -4.55 -14.35
N ILE A 100 -3.47 -4.50 -13.33
CA ILE A 100 -3.04 -4.29 -11.94
C ILE A 100 -2.10 -5.42 -11.50
N LYS A 101 -2.45 -6.68 -11.74
CA LYS A 101 -1.57 -7.81 -11.33
C LYS A 101 -0.22 -7.78 -12.04
N GLU A 102 -0.20 -7.41 -13.32
CA GLU A 102 1.02 -7.30 -14.10
C GLU A 102 1.91 -6.17 -13.58
N ASP A 103 1.35 -4.98 -13.33
CA ASP A 103 2.05 -3.82 -12.75
C ASP A 103 2.70 -4.20 -11.40
N PHE A 104 1.95 -4.87 -10.51
CA PHE A 104 2.48 -5.33 -9.24
C PHE A 104 3.56 -6.42 -9.41
N THR A 105 3.42 -7.31 -10.39
CA THR A 105 4.42 -8.36 -10.67
C THR A 105 5.75 -7.73 -11.09
N ILE A 106 5.71 -6.78 -12.04
CA ILE A 106 6.88 -6.03 -12.48
C ILE A 106 7.52 -5.26 -11.32
N ALA A 107 6.70 -4.59 -10.49
CA ALA A 107 7.20 -3.86 -9.33
C ALA A 107 7.89 -4.78 -8.31
N PHE A 108 7.33 -5.97 -8.05
CA PHE A 108 7.94 -6.97 -7.18
C PHE A 108 9.22 -7.59 -7.76
N GLU A 109 9.30 -7.79 -9.07
CA GLU A 109 10.52 -8.26 -9.72
C GLU A 109 11.63 -7.22 -9.64
N LYS A 110 11.32 -5.95 -9.89
CA LYS A 110 12.29 -4.86 -9.85
C LYS A 110 12.95 -4.67 -8.48
N ILE A 111 12.18 -4.84 -7.39
CA ILE A 111 12.76 -4.77 -6.04
C ILE A 111 13.55 -6.04 -5.64
N LYS A 112 13.34 -7.17 -6.32
CA LYS A 112 14.15 -8.38 -6.11
C LYS A 112 15.54 -8.24 -6.72
N GLU A 113 15.70 -7.43 -7.76
CA GLU A 113 17.02 -7.16 -8.36
C GLU A 113 17.88 -6.21 -7.51
N ILE A 114 17.25 -5.44 -6.62
CA ILE A 114 17.89 -4.45 -5.76
C ILE A 114 18.35 -5.08 -4.42
N ASN A 115 17.79 -6.22 -4.02
CA ASN A 115 18.12 -6.98 -2.79
C ASN A 115 19.03 -8.17 -3.08
#